data_AF-A0A060C173-F1
#
_entry.id   AF-A0A060C173-F1
#
_cell.length_a   1.000
_cell.length_b   1.000
_cell.length_c   1.000
_cell.angle_alpha   90.00
_cell.angle_beta   90.00
_cell.angle_gamma   90.00
#
_symmetry.space_group_name_H-M   'P 1'
#
loop_
_entity.id
_entity.type
_entity.pdbx_description
1 polymer ?
#
loop_
_entity_poly.entity_id
_entity_poly.type
_entity_poly.pdbx_seq_one_letter_code
_entity_poly.pdbx_strand_id
1 'polypeptide(L)'
;MQLKTVSENRAFCGVQGVYSHASDVCGCEMVFAVYLPPAAEEGPVPVLWYLSGLTCTHENAMTKAGAQQWAAEEGIALIFPDTSPRGDG
;
A
#
# COMPACT_ATOMS: atom_id res chain seq x y z
N MET A 1 -3.54 -9.84 -14.65
CA MET A 1 -4.10 -9.07 -13.53
C MET A 1 -4.01 -7.59 -13.87
N GLN A 2 -5.12 -6.85 -13.88
CA GLN A 2 -5.13 -5.39 -14.11
C GLN A 2 -5.25 -4.68 -12.76
N LEU A 3 -4.41 -3.66 -12.52
CA LEU A 3 -4.50 -2.81 -11.34
C LEU A 3 -5.34 -1.57 -11.67
N LYS A 4 -6.25 -1.20 -10.76
CA LYS A 4 -7.00 0.06 -10.83
C LYS A 4 -6.48 1.02 -9.76
N THR A 5 -6.07 2.22 -10.17
CA THR A 5 -5.75 3.30 -9.22
C THR A 5 -7.02 3.82 -8.58
N VAL A 6 -7.07 3.78 -7.24
CA VAL A 6 -8.16 4.32 -6.42
C VAL A 6 -7.82 5.76 -6.02
N SER A 7 -6.60 6.00 -5.54
CA SER A 7 -6.10 7.33 -5.19
C SER A 7 -4.57 7.38 -5.21
N GLU A 8 -4.02 8.58 -5.38
CA GLU A 8 -2.59 8.85 -5.20
C GLU A 8 -2.40 10.22 -4.54
N ASN A 9 -1.48 10.28 -3.59
CA ASN A 9 -1.14 11.48 -2.82
C ASN A 9 0.38 11.62 -2.73
N ARG A 10 0.89 12.85 -2.90
CA ARG A 10 2.30 13.14 -2.60
C ARG A 10 2.51 13.09 -1.09
N ALA A 11 3.58 12.41 -0.65
CA ALA A 11 3.97 12.33 0.75
C ALA A 11 5.50 12.20 0.87
N PHE A 12 6.13 13.13 1.60
CA PHE A 12 7.58 13.11 1.86
C PHE A 12 8.43 12.89 0.60
N CYS A 13 8.15 13.69 -0.45
CA CYS A 13 8.78 13.58 -1.78
C CYS A 13 8.51 12.27 -2.56
N GLY A 14 7.82 11.30 -1.97
CA GLY A 14 7.34 10.09 -2.62
C GLY A 14 5.85 10.15 -2.96
N VAL A 15 5.29 8.98 -3.28
CA VAL A 15 3.88 8.80 -3.64
C VAL A 15 3.24 7.74 -2.75
N GLN A 16 2.16 8.10 -2.07
CA GLN A 16 1.25 7.18 -1.41
C GLN A 16 0.10 6.87 -2.37
N GLY A 17 0.06 5.65 -2.90
CA GLY A 17 -1.01 5.15 -3.77
C GLY A 17 -1.92 4.15 -3.06
N VAL A 18 -3.17 4.08 -3.52
CA VAL A 18 -4.14 3.04 -3.18
C VAL A 18 -4.63 2.43 -4.48
N TYR A 19 -4.59 1.10 -4.55
CA TYR A 19 -4.90 0.34 -5.75
C TYR A 19 -5.87 -0.79 -5.43
N SER A 20 -6.69 -1.16 -6.41
CA SER A 20 -7.54 -2.34 -6.36
C SER A 20 -7.23 -3.32 -7.48
N HIS A 21 -7.46 -4.61 -7.24
CA HIS A 21 -7.36 -5.64 -8.26
C HIS A 21 -8.30 -6.82 -7.96
N ALA A 22 -8.74 -7.50 -9.03
CA ALA A 22 -9.39 -8.80 -8.89
C ALA A 22 -8.34 -9.83 -8.44
N SER A 23 -8.55 -10.44 -7.27
CA SER A 23 -7.66 -11.46 -6.70
C SER A 23 -8.18 -12.86 -7.04
N ASP A 24 -7.43 -13.60 -7.85
CA ASP A 24 -7.78 -14.99 -8.19
C ASP A 24 -7.77 -15.91 -6.96
N VAL A 25 -6.91 -15.62 -5.97
CA VAL A 25 -6.77 -16.42 -4.74
C VAL A 25 -7.90 -16.13 -3.75
N CYS A 26 -8.34 -14.88 -3.65
CA CYS A 26 -9.40 -14.47 -2.73
C CYS A 26 -10.79 -14.58 -3.36
N GLY A 27 -10.89 -14.65 -4.68
CA GLY A 27 -12.16 -14.70 -5.42
C GLY A 27 -12.93 -13.36 -5.42
N CYS A 28 -12.31 -12.25 -5.03
CA CYS A 28 -12.95 -10.95 -4.92
C CYS A 28 -12.00 -9.80 -5.32
N GLU A 29 -12.55 -8.59 -5.44
CA GLU A 29 -11.75 -7.37 -5.55
C GLU A 29 -11.04 -7.11 -4.22
N MET A 30 -9.72 -6.90 -4.26
CA MET A 30 -8.88 -6.58 -3.10
C MET A 30 -8.29 -5.19 -3.24
N VAL A 31 -8.19 -4.46 -2.13
CA VAL A 31 -7.60 -3.12 -2.08
C VAL A 31 -6.33 -3.15 -1.23
N PHE A 32 -5.28 -2.48 -1.69
CA PHE A 32 -4.03 -2.34 -0.96
C PHE A 32 -3.43 -0.95 -1.18
N ALA A 33 -2.62 -0.49 -0.24
CA ALA A 33 -1.89 0.77 -0.36
C ALA A 33 -0.39 0.52 -0.52
N VAL A 34 0.28 1.40 -1.28
CA VAL A 34 1.72 1.37 -1.50
C VAL A 34 2.29 2.77 -1.28
N TYR A 35 3.32 2.88 -0.45
CA TYR A 35 4.18 4.06 -0.43
C TYR A 35 5.43 3.77 -1.26
N LEU A 36 5.67 4.58 -2.29
CA LEU A 36 6.91 4.58 -3.07
C LEU A 36 7.79 5.76 -2.62
N PRO A 37 9.01 5.51 -2.12
CA PRO A 37 9.93 6.57 -1.72
C PRO A 37 10.54 7.27 -2.95
N PRO A 38 11.15 8.46 -2.79
CA PRO A 38 11.80 9.17 -3.89
C PRO A 38 12.84 8.32 -4.64
N ALA A 39 13.59 7.49 -3.92
CA ALA A 39 14.60 6.59 -4.49
C ALA A 39 14.03 5.60 -5.53
N ALA A 40 12.72 5.33 -5.50
CA ALA A 40 12.07 4.48 -6.49
C ALA A 40 12.06 5.08 -7.91
N GLU A 41 12.30 6.39 -8.06
CA GLU A 41 12.46 7.04 -9.36
C GLU A 41 13.81 6.68 -10.03
N GLU A 42 14.83 6.32 -9.23
CA GLU A 42 16.17 5.98 -9.71
C GLU A 42 16.33 4.48 -9.99
N GLY A 43 15.52 3.64 -9.35
CA GLY A 43 15.55 2.19 -9.55
C GLY A 43 14.74 1.41 -8.53
N PRO A 44 14.83 0.07 -8.55
CA PRO A 44 14.14 -0.79 -7.60
C PRO A 44 14.59 -0.53 -6.16
N VAL A 45 13.63 -0.50 -5.24
CA VAL A 45 13.85 -0.34 -3.79
C VAL A 45 13.42 -1.59 -3.03
N PRO A 46 14.00 -1.87 -1.86
CA PRO A 46 13.50 -2.91 -0.96
C PRO A 46 12.06 -2.62 -0.52
N VAL A 47 11.32 -3.68 -0.19
CA VAL A 47 9.90 -3.62 0.16
C VAL A 47 9.68 -4.15 1.57
N LEU A 48 8.95 -3.40 2.39
CA LEU A 48 8.43 -3.84 3.68
C LEU A 48 6.91 -4.06 3.58
N TRP A 49 6.48 -5.27 3.91
CA TRP A 49 5.07 -5.64 4.01
C TRP A 49 4.57 -5.45 5.44
N TYR A 50 3.63 -4.53 5.63
CA TYR A 50 3.01 -4.29 6.93
C TYR A 50 1.64 -4.99 6.99
N LEU A 51 1.52 -6.00 7.85
CA LEU A 51 0.28 -6.74 8.04
C LEU A 51 -0.49 -6.15 9.23
N SER A 52 -1.58 -5.44 8.93
CA SER A 52 -2.44 -4.85 9.95
C SER A 52 -3.18 -5.91 10.78
N GLY A 53 -3.57 -5.54 12.01
CA GLY A 53 -4.30 -6.40 12.94
C GLY A 53 -5.81 -6.47 12.70
N LEU A 54 -6.53 -7.07 13.66
CA LEU A 54 -8.00 -7.20 13.61
C LEU A 54 -8.69 -5.84 13.38
N THR A 55 -9.82 -5.89 12.66
CA THR A 55 -10.69 -4.75 12.28
C THR A 55 -10.06 -3.65 11.43
N CYS A 56 -8.79 -3.78 11.04
CA CYS A 56 -8.10 -2.80 10.20
C CYS A 56 -8.35 -3.02 8.70
N THR A 57 -8.20 -1.95 7.93
CA THR A 57 -8.06 -1.97 6.47
C THR A 57 -6.64 -1.52 6.07
N HIS A 58 -6.38 -1.40 4.77
CA HIS A 58 -5.16 -0.78 4.22
C HIS A 58 -4.94 0.66 4.73
N GLU A 59 -6.01 1.41 5.04
CA GLU A 59 -5.92 2.81 5.45
C GLU A 59 -5.38 3.02 6.87
N ASN A 60 -5.59 2.06 7.78
CA ASN A 60 -5.30 2.25 9.21
C ASN A 60 -3.83 2.59 9.45
N ALA A 61 -2.93 1.70 9.04
CA ALA A 61 -1.49 1.88 9.24
C ALA A 61 -0.93 2.95 8.30
N MET A 62 -1.42 3.00 7.06
CA MET A 62 -1.06 4.03 6.07
C MET A 62 -1.24 5.44 6.64
N THR A 63 -2.37 5.75 7.27
CA THR A 63 -2.67 7.12 7.72
C THR A 63 -2.14 7.42 9.12
N LYS A 64 -2.01 6.41 9.99
CA LYS A 64 -1.76 6.64 11.43
C LYS A 64 -0.36 6.26 11.92
N ALA A 65 0.41 5.46 11.17
CA ALA A 65 1.72 5.02 11.62
C ALA A 65 2.82 6.08 11.45
N GLY A 66 2.64 7.06 10.56
CA GLY A 66 3.67 8.06 10.26
C GLY A 66 4.95 7.47 9.62
N ALA A 67 4.85 6.29 9.01
CA ALA A 67 6.01 5.53 8.54
C ALA A 67 6.62 6.09 7.23
N GLN A 68 5.88 6.88 6.46
CA GLN A 68 6.31 7.35 5.15
C GLN A 68 7.53 8.27 5.21
N GLN A 69 7.69 9.06 6.27
CA GLN A 69 8.88 9.91 6.42
C GLN A 69 10.15 9.05 6.52
N TRP A 70 10.15 8.07 7.42
CA TRP A 70 11.28 7.16 7.61
C TRP A 70 11.54 6.30 6.38
N ALA A 71 10.47 5.83 5.73
CA ALA A 71 10.58 5.08 4.49
C ALA A 71 11.19 5.90 3.34
N ALA A 72 10.92 7.21 3.29
CA ALA A 72 11.54 8.11 2.33
C ALA A 72 13.05 8.27 2.57
N GLU A 73 13.44 8.47 3.83
CA GLU A 73 14.83 8.64 4.26
C GLU A 73 15.67 7.37 4.01
N GLU A 74 15.10 6.19 4.29
CA GLU A 74 15.77 4.90 4.14
C GLU A 74 15.63 4.27 2.75
N GLY A 75 14.84 4.88 1.85
CA GLY A 75 14.61 4.37 0.51
C GLY A 75 13.89 3.02 0.47
N ILE A 76 12.88 2.83 1.34
CA ILE A 76 12.10 1.58 1.46
C ILE A 76 10.66 1.82 0.96
N ALA A 77 10.14 0.94 0.12
CA ALA A 77 8.71 0.93 -0.20
C ALA A 77 7.89 0.23 0.89
N LEU A 78 6.71 0.77 1.21
CA LEU A 78 5.79 0.17 2.17
C LEU A 78 4.56 -0.38 1.46
N ILE A 79 4.14 -1.59 1.79
CA ILE A 79 2.89 -2.17 1.28
C ILE A 79 1.96 -2.50 2.45
N PHE A 80 0.71 -2.03 2.34
CA PHE A 80 -0.36 -2.24 3.30
C PHE A 80 -1.53 -2.97 2.62
N PRO A 81 -1.57 -4.31 2.64
CA PRO A 81 -2.73 -5.06 2.15
C PRO A 81 -3.94 -4.88 3.08
N ASP A 82 -5.14 -5.14 2.57
CA ASP A 82 -6.30 -5.37 3.44
C ASP A 82 -6.11 -6.66 4.26
N THR A 83 -6.86 -6.78 5.35
CA THR A 83 -6.73 -7.87 6.32
C THR A 83 -7.59 -9.10 6.00
N SER A 84 -8.52 -8.97 5.05
CA SER A 84 -9.42 -10.04 4.63
C SER A 84 -10.12 -9.70 3.30
N PRO A 85 -10.64 -10.71 2.57
CA PRO A 85 -11.60 -10.49 1.47
C PRO A 85 -12.76 -9.58 1.89
N ARG A 86 -13.20 -8.72 0.98
CA ARG A 86 -14.33 -7.80 1.19
C ARG A 86 -15.40 -8.02 0.11
N GLY A 87 -16.64 -7.69 0.45
CA GLY A 87 -17.81 -7.88 -0.41
C GLY A 87 -18.60 -9.13 -0.06
N ASP A 88 -19.75 -9.27 -0.71
CA ASP A 88 -20.60 -10.44 -0.58
C ASP A 88 -20.00 -11.54 -1.45
N GLY A 89 -19.37 -12.54 -0.81
CA GLY A 89 -18.88 -13.74 -1.49
C GLY A 89 -19.99 -14.52 -2.18
#